data_AF-A0A968A0R2-F1
#
_entry.id   AF-A0A968A0R2-F1
#
_cell.length_a   1.000
_cell.length_b   1.000
_cell.length_c   1.000
_cell.angle_alpha   90.00
_cell.angle_beta   90.00
_cell.angle_gamma   90.00
#
_symmetry.space_group_name_H-M   'P 1'
#
loop_
_entity.id
_entity.type
_entity.pdbx_description
1 polymer ?
#
loop_
_entity_poly.entity_id
_entity_poly.type
_entity_poly.pdbx_seq_one_letter_code
_entity_poly.pdbx_strand_id
1 'polypeptide(L)'
;MIYTAAALTAAVSNTDGSPKTEQGPSVTDTPTSTNTPEYLTQVPVVADLLNLRSGPGTLFPVLLTLPRGSIVSTLGMIPDGTWVNVVATTDIGNPLMGWVLAEYLDLTSLKSSLPIEEWPQNSAVHGIITDTDGNPINAVRVAATTQIEGNLLRGEGTSDRQGEFFIYTPRDLIGPFQVEIVAVNCSSNLSKILSDGRCVVQDYFPVTWKTVVDLPLAEPIQFKYEQAAMSLEGKVVYQDGNGASQILIKATRQSDSVESEYVTPQGGSFQLPLGLGTWEIVAIRFLQDGTPLFSETRILEISSPGQVVEPIIIPYTEIIER
;
A
#
# COMPACT_ATOMS: atom_id res chain seq x y z
N MET A 1 -33.67 -2.42 -55.69
CA MET A 1 -33.30 -3.76 -56.22
C MET A 1 -33.57 -4.75 -55.10
N ILE A 2 -34.72 -5.42 -55.03
CA ILE A 2 -35.26 -6.53 -55.85
C ILE A 2 -34.60 -7.89 -55.50
N TYR A 3 -35.37 -8.71 -54.75
CA TYR A 3 -35.59 -10.18 -54.77
C TYR A 3 -34.51 -11.23 -54.39
N THR A 4 -34.78 -11.93 -53.25
CA THR A 4 -35.04 -13.38 -52.98
C THR A 4 -34.32 -14.58 -53.67
N ALA A 5 -34.21 -15.64 -52.83
CA ALA A 5 -34.31 -17.12 -53.07
C ALA A 5 -33.03 -17.85 -53.54
N ALA A 6 -32.76 -19.15 -53.31
CA ALA A 6 -33.54 -20.32 -52.86
C ALA A 6 -32.61 -21.44 -52.31
N ALA A 7 -33.23 -22.50 -51.77
CA ALA A 7 -32.68 -23.73 -51.18
C ALA A 7 -32.01 -24.73 -52.15
N LEU A 8 -31.35 -25.78 -51.63
CA LEU A 8 -31.35 -27.13 -52.22
C LEU A 8 -31.05 -28.26 -51.20
N THR A 9 -31.40 -29.47 -51.62
CA THR A 9 -31.84 -30.68 -50.91
C THR A 9 -30.77 -31.72 -50.52
N ALA A 10 -31.19 -32.66 -49.66
CA ALA A 10 -30.49 -33.83 -49.12
C ALA A 10 -30.18 -34.96 -50.13
N ALA A 11 -29.28 -35.88 -49.73
CA ALA A 11 -29.28 -37.28 -50.16
C ALA A 11 -28.71 -38.21 -49.07
N VAL A 12 -29.40 -39.33 -48.85
CA VAL A 12 -29.09 -40.46 -47.96
C VAL A 12 -28.88 -41.68 -48.85
N SER A 13 -27.89 -42.54 -48.57
CA SER A 13 -27.86 -43.95 -49.03
C SER A 13 -27.01 -44.82 -48.09
N ASN A 14 -27.68 -45.81 -47.48
CA ASN A 14 -27.15 -46.90 -46.64
C ASN A 14 -26.70 -48.10 -47.48
N THR A 15 -25.82 -48.96 -46.90
CA THR A 15 -25.90 -50.44 -46.75
C THR A 15 -24.55 -50.95 -46.23
N ASP A 16 -24.35 -52.05 -45.50
CA ASP A 16 -25.15 -53.04 -44.75
C ASP A 16 -24.10 -53.99 -44.08
N GLY A 17 -24.41 -54.63 -42.95
CA GLY A 17 -23.59 -55.71 -42.36
C GLY A 17 -23.63 -55.83 -40.83
N SER A 18 -24.64 -56.52 -40.28
CA SER A 18 -24.69 -57.07 -38.91
C SER A 18 -24.17 -58.54 -38.91
N PRO A 19 -23.75 -59.19 -37.78
CA PRO A 19 -24.52 -59.27 -36.54
C PRO A 19 -23.77 -59.21 -35.20
N LYS A 20 -24.60 -58.82 -34.21
CA LYS A 20 -24.55 -58.88 -32.74
C LYS A 20 -23.77 -60.05 -32.10
N THR A 21 -22.96 -59.73 -31.09
CA THR A 21 -22.64 -60.63 -29.95
C THR A 21 -22.94 -59.92 -28.63
N GLU A 22 -23.52 -60.66 -27.70
CA GLU A 22 -24.07 -60.24 -26.42
C GLU A 22 -23.05 -59.76 -25.38
N GLN A 23 -23.64 -59.07 -24.40
CA GLN A 23 -23.14 -58.21 -23.34
C GLN A 23 -22.42 -58.96 -22.20
N GLY A 24 -21.26 -58.44 -21.78
CA GLY A 24 -20.64 -58.66 -20.46
C GLY A 24 -20.58 -57.32 -19.70
N PRO A 25 -20.59 -57.31 -18.35
CA PRO A 25 -21.07 -56.18 -17.58
C PRO A 25 -20.19 -54.94 -17.70
N SER A 26 -20.88 -53.81 -17.83
CA SER A 26 -20.36 -52.45 -17.74
C SER A 26 -19.48 -52.30 -16.51
N VAL A 27 -18.21 -51.99 -16.72
CA VAL A 27 -17.36 -51.43 -15.68
C VAL A 27 -18.04 -50.13 -15.26
N THR A 28 -18.50 -50.09 -14.02
CA THR A 28 -19.09 -48.91 -13.41
C THR A 28 -17.95 -47.91 -13.23
N ASP A 29 -18.06 -46.75 -13.87
CA ASP A 29 -17.18 -45.61 -13.61
C ASP A 29 -17.15 -45.37 -12.10
N THR A 30 -15.97 -45.62 -11.52
CA THR A 30 -15.68 -45.27 -10.14
C THR A 30 -15.82 -43.75 -10.03
N PRO A 31 -16.59 -43.21 -9.07
CA PRO A 31 -16.67 -41.77 -8.90
C PRO A 31 -15.26 -41.24 -8.69
N THR A 32 -14.81 -40.39 -9.62
CA THR A 32 -13.61 -39.57 -9.45
C THR A 32 -13.77 -38.85 -8.12
N SER A 33 -12.89 -39.17 -7.16
CA SER A 33 -12.77 -38.44 -5.92
C SER A 33 -12.53 -36.98 -6.26
N THR A 34 -13.59 -36.18 -6.14
CA THR A 34 -13.46 -34.73 -6.14
C THR A 34 -12.64 -34.43 -4.89
N ASN A 35 -11.43 -33.88 -5.05
CA ASN A 35 -10.64 -33.36 -3.95
C ASN A 35 -11.48 -32.28 -3.27
N THR A 36 -12.21 -32.70 -2.25
CA THR A 36 -12.87 -31.82 -1.29
C THR A 36 -11.72 -31.13 -0.57
N PRO A 37 -11.60 -29.79 -0.59
CA PRO A 37 -10.52 -29.14 0.13
C PRO A 37 -10.53 -29.65 1.57
N GLU A 38 -9.36 -30.04 2.07
CA GLU A 38 -9.17 -30.46 3.45
C GLU A 38 -9.49 -29.22 4.32
N TYR A 39 -10.76 -29.11 4.72
CA TYR A 39 -11.35 -27.85 5.16
C TYR A 39 -10.71 -27.35 6.45
N LEU A 40 -10.27 -26.09 6.40
CA LEU A 40 -10.45 -25.09 7.45
C LEU A 40 -9.77 -25.40 8.77
N THR A 41 -8.50 -25.01 8.89
CA THR A 41 -7.96 -24.90 10.24
C THR A 41 -8.67 -23.74 10.96
N GLN A 42 -9.17 -24.04 12.15
CA GLN A 42 -9.80 -23.05 13.02
C GLN A 42 -8.73 -22.24 13.75
N VAL A 43 -8.82 -20.92 13.64
CA VAL A 43 -7.89 -20.00 14.29
C VAL A 43 -8.65 -18.94 15.07
N PRO A 44 -8.16 -18.52 16.24
CA PRO A 44 -8.78 -17.45 17.01
C PRO A 44 -8.39 -16.07 16.46
N VAL A 45 -9.33 -15.13 16.57
CA VAL A 45 -9.07 -13.69 16.42
C VAL A 45 -8.34 -13.17 17.66
N VAL A 46 -7.20 -12.49 17.47
CA VAL A 46 -6.39 -11.94 18.58
C VAL A 46 -6.62 -10.44 18.82
N ALA A 47 -7.13 -9.72 17.82
CA ALA A 47 -7.54 -8.32 17.97
C ALA A 47 -8.81 -8.17 18.82
N ASP A 48 -9.00 -7.01 19.46
CA ASP A 48 -10.21 -6.73 20.26
C ASP A 48 -11.47 -6.77 19.39
N LEU A 49 -11.40 -6.12 18.21
CA LEU A 49 -12.44 -6.09 17.18
C LEU A 49 -11.77 -6.19 15.80
N LEU A 50 -12.15 -7.20 15.02
CA LEU A 50 -11.62 -7.45 13.67
C LEU A 50 -12.74 -7.39 12.65
N ASN A 51 -12.61 -6.54 11.63
CA ASN A 51 -13.60 -6.46 10.55
C ASN A 51 -13.41 -7.59 9.54
N LEU A 52 -14.47 -8.36 9.31
CA LEU A 52 -14.66 -9.26 8.18
C LEU A 52 -15.17 -8.43 6.99
N ARG A 53 -14.46 -8.44 5.87
CA ARG A 53 -14.76 -7.63 4.69
C ARG A 53 -15.15 -8.48 3.49
N SER A 54 -15.83 -7.89 2.51
CA SER A 54 -16.21 -8.60 1.28
C SER A 54 -15.05 -8.87 0.32
N GLY A 55 -13.88 -8.27 0.56
CA GLY A 55 -12.65 -8.48 -0.23
C GLY A 55 -11.40 -8.06 0.55
N PRO A 56 -10.21 -8.35 0.01
CA PRO A 56 -8.92 -8.19 0.70
C PRO A 56 -8.46 -6.73 0.73
N GLY A 57 -9.13 -5.85 1.47
CA GLY A 57 -8.73 -4.45 1.51
C GLY A 57 -9.68 -3.55 2.28
N THR A 58 -9.23 -2.36 2.67
CA THR A 58 -10.10 -1.37 3.35
C THR A 58 -11.10 -0.68 2.42
N LEU A 59 -10.92 -0.80 1.10
CA LEU A 59 -11.87 -0.35 0.07
C LEU A 59 -13.11 -1.25 -0.03
N PHE A 60 -13.10 -2.43 0.60
CA PHE A 60 -14.23 -3.34 0.60
C PHE A 60 -15.15 -3.11 1.80
N PRO A 61 -16.48 -3.16 1.61
CA PRO A 61 -17.44 -3.08 2.71
C PRO A 61 -17.15 -4.06 3.85
N VAL A 62 -17.41 -3.60 5.07
CA VAL A 62 -17.42 -4.47 6.26
C VAL A 62 -18.73 -5.26 6.27
N LEU A 63 -18.61 -6.59 6.37
CA LEU A 63 -19.72 -7.53 6.46
C LEU A 63 -20.11 -7.82 7.92
N LEU A 64 -19.10 -7.95 8.78
CA LEU A 64 -19.24 -8.30 10.20
C LEU A 64 -18.02 -7.80 10.98
N THR A 65 -18.19 -7.56 12.28
CA THR A 65 -17.07 -7.32 13.21
C THR A 65 -16.97 -8.48 14.19
N LEU A 66 -15.78 -9.08 14.26
CA LEU A 66 -15.45 -10.26 15.06
C LEU A 66 -14.75 -9.82 16.36
N PRO A 67 -15.32 -10.08 17.54
CA PRO A 67 -14.64 -9.84 18.81
C PRO A 67 -13.42 -10.75 19.00
N ARG A 68 -12.50 -10.35 19.89
CA ARG A 68 -11.40 -11.21 20.35
C ARG A 68 -11.91 -12.59 20.76
N GLY A 69 -11.19 -13.63 20.34
CA GLY A 69 -11.51 -15.02 20.65
C GLY A 69 -12.55 -15.64 19.73
N SER A 70 -13.14 -14.89 18.79
CA SER A 70 -13.95 -15.46 17.72
C SER A 70 -13.14 -16.51 16.97
N ILE A 71 -13.72 -17.68 16.74
CA ILE A 71 -13.09 -18.75 15.97
C ILE A 71 -13.52 -18.62 14.51
N VAL A 72 -12.54 -18.49 13.62
CA VAL A 72 -12.76 -18.46 12.17
C VAL A 72 -12.07 -19.63 11.52
N SER A 73 -12.61 -20.04 10.38
CA SER A 73 -12.11 -21.13 9.57
C SER A 73 -11.37 -20.57 8.37
N THR A 74 -10.07 -20.82 8.23
CA THR A 74 -9.25 -20.25 7.14
C THR A 74 -9.43 -21.00 5.81
N LEU A 75 -9.71 -20.26 4.73
CA LEU A 75 -9.91 -20.80 3.39
C LEU A 75 -8.66 -20.65 2.51
N GLY A 76 -8.02 -19.48 2.56
CA GLY A 76 -6.91 -19.14 1.69
C GLY A 76 -6.30 -17.79 2.03
N MET A 77 -5.21 -17.46 1.38
CA MET A 77 -4.43 -16.25 1.62
C MET A 77 -4.12 -15.57 0.29
N ILE A 78 -4.20 -14.24 0.28
CA ILE A 78 -3.79 -13.45 -0.88
C ILE A 78 -2.26 -13.58 -1.09
N PRO A 79 -1.70 -13.47 -2.32
CA PRO A 79 -0.27 -13.71 -2.56
C PRO A 79 0.71 -12.93 -1.66
N ASP A 80 0.41 -11.67 -1.35
CA ASP A 80 1.26 -10.82 -0.48
C ASP A 80 1.15 -11.18 1.02
N GLY A 81 0.27 -12.11 1.37
CA GLY A 81 0.08 -12.64 2.72
C GLY A 81 -0.57 -11.68 3.72
N THR A 82 -1.14 -10.56 3.25
CA THR A 82 -1.73 -9.52 4.10
C THR A 82 -3.18 -9.81 4.49
N TRP A 83 -3.94 -10.49 3.63
CA TRP A 83 -5.34 -10.84 3.84
C TRP A 83 -5.59 -12.34 3.78
N VAL A 84 -6.49 -12.82 4.64
CA VAL A 84 -6.92 -14.22 4.70
C VAL A 84 -8.41 -14.29 4.46
N ASN A 85 -8.82 -15.14 3.52
CA ASN A 85 -10.21 -15.51 3.32
C ASN A 85 -10.62 -16.50 4.40
N VAL A 86 -11.71 -16.24 5.09
CA VAL A 86 -12.21 -17.03 6.21
C VAL A 86 -13.71 -17.24 6.13
N VAL A 87 -14.18 -18.29 6.80
CA VAL A 87 -15.58 -18.45 7.17
C VAL A 87 -15.73 -18.13 8.65
N ALA A 88 -16.58 -17.16 8.98
CA ALA A 88 -16.99 -16.84 10.34
C ALA A 88 -18.44 -17.32 10.56
N THR A 89 -18.80 -17.57 11.82
CA THR A 89 -20.20 -17.86 12.19
C THR A 89 -20.85 -16.59 12.69
N THR A 90 -22.01 -16.24 12.14
CA THR A 90 -22.82 -15.10 12.60
C THR A 90 -23.54 -15.41 13.92
N ASP A 91 -24.03 -14.38 14.62
CA ASP A 91 -24.78 -14.54 15.89
C ASP A 91 -26.02 -15.44 15.75
N ILE A 92 -26.59 -15.54 14.53
CA ILE A 92 -27.74 -16.40 14.21
C ILE A 92 -27.33 -17.79 13.67
N GLY A 93 -26.05 -18.13 13.74
CA GLY A 93 -25.51 -19.45 13.40
C GLY A 93 -25.21 -19.70 11.91
N ASN A 94 -25.44 -18.73 11.03
CA ASN A 94 -25.14 -18.88 9.60
C ASN A 94 -23.66 -18.61 9.31
N PRO A 95 -23.00 -19.43 8.47
CA PRO A 95 -21.64 -19.16 8.01
C PRO A 95 -21.62 -17.95 7.08
N LEU A 96 -20.61 -17.09 7.25
CA LEU A 96 -20.38 -15.92 6.43
C LEU A 96 -18.91 -15.92 5.99
N MET A 97 -18.70 -15.92 4.67
CA MET A 97 -17.38 -15.87 4.06
C MET A 97 -16.92 -14.42 3.87
N GLY A 98 -15.64 -14.16 4.09
CA GLY A 98 -15.05 -12.85 3.83
C GLY A 98 -13.56 -12.81 4.17
N TRP A 99 -12.98 -11.62 4.09
CA TRP A 99 -11.55 -11.40 4.24
C TRP A 99 -11.24 -10.65 5.53
N VAL A 100 -10.17 -11.05 6.20
CA VAL A 100 -9.64 -10.38 7.39
C VAL A 100 -8.13 -10.15 7.24
N LEU A 101 -7.60 -9.15 7.96
CA LEU A 101 -6.16 -8.93 8.02
C LEU A 101 -5.47 -10.10 8.72
N ALA A 102 -4.44 -10.65 8.08
CA ALA A 102 -3.72 -11.83 8.54
C ALA A 102 -3.04 -11.63 9.90
N GLU A 103 -2.56 -10.41 10.18
CA GLU A 103 -1.87 -10.06 11.43
C GLU A 103 -2.74 -10.17 12.68
N TYR A 104 -4.08 -10.20 12.52
CA TYR A 104 -5.03 -10.32 13.63
C TYR A 104 -5.59 -11.72 13.82
N LEU A 105 -4.99 -12.70 13.14
CA LEU A 105 -5.23 -14.12 13.33
C LEU A 105 -3.97 -14.80 13.90
N ASP A 106 -4.14 -15.79 14.77
CA ASP A 106 -3.02 -16.66 15.15
C ASP A 106 -2.76 -17.71 14.04
N LEU A 107 -1.92 -17.34 13.08
CA LEU A 107 -1.55 -18.17 11.93
C LEU A 107 -0.19 -18.87 12.10
N THR A 108 0.37 -18.88 13.32
CA THR A 108 1.78 -19.23 13.57
C THR A 108 2.17 -20.59 12.99
N SER A 109 1.30 -21.59 13.05
CA SER A 109 1.53 -22.95 12.52
C SER A 109 1.01 -23.19 11.10
N LEU A 110 0.32 -22.21 10.49
CA LEU A 110 -0.52 -22.42 9.30
C LEU A 110 -0.19 -21.51 8.14
N LYS A 111 0.47 -20.37 8.39
CA LYS A 111 0.65 -19.32 7.39
C LYS A 111 1.25 -19.86 6.08
N SER A 112 2.27 -20.72 6.16
CA SER A 112 2.95 -21.30 5.00
C SER A 112 2.19 -22.44 4.31
N SER A 113 1.13 -22.98 4.92
CA SER A 113 0.34 -24.09 4.36
C SER A 113 -1.01 -23.65 3.79
N LEU A 114 -1.40 -22.38 4.00
CA LEU A 114 -2.65 -21.86 3.43
C LEU A 114 -2.54 -21.80 1.89
N PRO A 115 -3.58 -22.23 1.16
CA PRO A 115 -3.59 -22.11 -0.28
C PRO A 115 -3.61 -20.62 -0.66
N ILE A 116 -2.88 -20.30 -1.73
CA ILE A 116 -2.88 -18.94 -2.28
C ILE A 116 -4.14 -18.75 -3.13
N GLU A 117 -4.89 -17.68 -2.83
CA GLU A 117 -6.08 -17.26 -3.54
C GLU A 117 -5.76 -15.94 -4.28
N GLU A 118 -5.73 -16.00 -5.60
CA GLU A 118 -5.41 -14.85 -6.45
C GLU A 118 -6.56 -13.83 -6.51
N TRP A 119 -6.21 -12.54 -6.43
CA TRP A 119 -7.14 -11.46 -6.77
C TRP A 119 -6.88 -10.96 -8.19
N PRO A 120 -7.90 -10.56 -8.97
CA PRO A 120 -7.69 -10.05 -10.32
C PRO A 120 -6.69 -8.89 -10.32
N GLN A 121 -5.55 -9.06 -11.00
CA GLN A 121 -4.49 -8.04 -11.05
C GLN A 121 -4.98 -6.71 -11.65
N ASN A 122 -5.95 -6.77 -12.57
CA ASN A 122 -6.61 -5.60 -13.13
C ASN A 122 -7.49 -4.82 -12.12
N SER A 123 -7.63 -5.34 -10.90
CA SER A 123 -8.40 -4.77 -9.79
C SER A 123 -7.51 -4.53 -8.56
N ALA A 124 -6.25 -4.14 -8.78
CA ALA A 124 -5.32 -3.76 -7.72
C ALA A 124 -4.41 -2.60 -8.15
N VAL A 125 -4.30 -1.59 -7.29
CA VAL A 125 -3.21 -0.61 -7.39
C VAL A 125 -1.96 -1.29 -6.83
N HIS A 126 -0.90 -1.37 -7.61
CA HIS A 126 0.32 -2.05 -7.22
C HIS A 126 1.57 -1.35 -7.76
N GLY A 127 2.70 -1.61 -7.14
CA GLY A 127 3.97 -1.01 -7.49
C GLY A 127 5.13 -1.54 -6.67
N ILE A 128 6.28 -0.93 -6.88
CA ILE A 128 7.52 -1.24 -6.19
C ILE A 128 8.13 0.05 -5.60
N ILE A 129 8.77 -0.10 -4.45
CA ILE A 129 9.44 0.97 -3.74
C ILE A 129 10.92 0.60 -3.61
N THR A 130 11.79 1.41 -4.21
CA THR A 130 13.25 1.19 -4.18
C THR A 130 14.00 2.43 -3.75
N ASP A 131 15.26 2.29 -3.38
CA ASP A 131 16.18 3.43 -3.39
C ASP A 131 16.63 3.77 -4.84
N THR A 132 17.46 4.80 -4.99
CA THR A 132 18.03 5.22 -6.27
C THR A 132 18.97 4.18 -6.89
N ASP A 133 19.52 3.27 -6.09
CA ASP A 133 20.40 2.17 -6.53
C ASP A 133 19.59 0.92 -6.93
N GLY A 134 18.26 0.94 -6.74
CA GLY A 134 17.36 -0.14 -7.07
C GLY A 134 17.20 -1.18 -5.95
N ASN A 135 17.71 -0.92 -4.75
CA ASN A 135 17.49 -1.82 -3.62
C ASN A 135 16.04 -1.70 -3.14
N PRO A 136 15.35 -2.83 -2.85
CA PRO A 136 13.97 -2.81 -2.42
C PRO A 136 13.81 -2.22 -1.01
N ILE A 137 12.72 -1.50 -0.79
CA ILE A 137 12.41 -0.87 0.50
C ILE A 137 11.12 -1.46 1.07
N ASN A 138 11.25 -2.11 2.22
CA ASN A 138 10.15 -2.79 2.87
C ASN A 138 9.42 -1.91 3.90
N ALA A 139 8.22 -2.34 4.26
CA ALA A 139 7.40 -1.76 5.32
C ALA A 139 7.08 -0.27 5.13
N VAL A 140 6.96 0.18 3.87
CA VAL A 140 6.48 1.52 3.52
C VAL A 140 4.99 1.45 3.24
N ARG A 141 4.21 2.28 3.92
CA ARG A 141 2.75 2.35 3.75
C ARG A 141 2.43 3.27 2.58
N VAL A 142 1.61 2.74 1.67
CA VAL A 142 1.07 3.45 0.52
C VAL A 142 -0.44 3.53 0.67
N ALA A 143 -1.00 4.68 0.37
CA ALA A 143 -2.45 4.88 0.33
C ALA A 143 -2.89 5.16 -1.10
N ALA A 144 -4.03 4.60 -1.49
CA ALA A 144 -4.76 4.96 -2.70
C ALA A 144 -6.10 5.57 -2.28
N THR A 145 -6.34 6.81 -2.68
CA THR A 145 -7.57 7.54 -2.36
C THR A 145 -8.34 7.90 -3.63
N THR A 146 -9.66 7.81 -3.57
CA THR A 146 -10.55 8.21 -4.68
C THR A 146 -11.85 8.77 -4.12
N GLN A 147 -12.53 9.62 -4.88
CA GLN A 147 -13.80 10.22 -4.46
C GLN A 147 -14.94 9.69 -5.32
N ILE A 148 -15.98 9.16 -4.68
CA ILE A 148 -17.20 8.69 -5.34
C ILE A 148 -18.40 9.31 -4.63
N GLU A 149 -19.24 10.01 -5.40
CA GLU A 149 -20.48 10.63 -4.89
C GLU A 149 -20.26 11.50 -3.63
N GLY A 150 -19.11 12.16 -3.54
CA GLY A 150 -18.72 12.98 -2.38
C GLY A 150 -18.13 12.22 -1.20
N ASN A 151 -18.05 10.88 -1.27
CA ASN A 151 -17.39 10.05 -0.27
C ASN A 151 -15.93 9.81 -0.66
N LEU A 152 -15.01 10.12 0.26
CA LEU A 152 -13.60 9.76 0.12
C LEU A 152 -13.40 8.30 0.50
N LEU A 153 -13.01 7.49 -0.47
CA LEU A 153 -12.59 6.11 -0.27
C LEU A 153 -11.06 6.05 -0.14
N ARG A 154 -10.57 5.19 0.77
CA ARG A 154 -9.14 5.02 1.03
C ARG A 154 -8.78 3.55 1.20
N GLY A 155 -7.94 3.07 0.30
CA GLY A 155 -7.24 1.80 0.39
C GLY A 155 -5.82 2.02 0.88
N GLU A 156 -5.26 1.06 1.60
CA GLU A 156 -3.85 1.09 2.00
C GLU A 156 -3.19 -0.27 1.78
N GLY A 157 -1.90 -0.22 1.51
CA GLY A 157 -1.02 -1.37 1.35
C GLY A 157 0.33 -1.05 1.99
N THR A 158 1.11 -2.08 2.27
CA THR A 158 2.46 -1.93 2.82
C THR A 158 3.43 -2.73 1.98
N SER A 159 4.58 -2.13 1.64
CA SER A 159 5.58 -2.84 0.84
C SER A 159 6.17 -4.04 1.58
N ASP A 160 6.39 -5.12 0.86
CA ASP A 160 7.02 -6.33 1.36
C ASP A 160 8.57 -6.25 1.31
N ARG A 161 9.26 -7.38 1.52
CA ARG A 161 10.73 -7.44 1.49
C ARG A 161 11.33 -7.25 0.09
N GLN A 162 10.53 -7.43 -0.96
CA GLN A 162 10.89 -7.17 -2.35
C GLN A 162 10.55 -5.73 -2.74
N GLY A 163 9.99 -4.94 -1.82
CA GLY A 163 9.57 -3.56 -2.05
C GLY A 163 8.22 -3.48 -2.77
N GLU A 164 7.56 -4.61 -3.03
CA GLU A 164 6.29 -4.65 -3.74
C GLU A 164 5.14 -4.30 -2.80
N PHE A 165 4.19 -3.52 -3.27
CA PHE A 165 2.96 -3.22 -2.53
C PHE A 165 1.73 -3.47 -3.39
N PHE A 166 0.64 -3.88 -2.73
CA PHE A 166 -0.66 -4.09 -3.34
C PHE A 166 -1.74 -3.38 -2.52
N ILE A 167 -2.71 -2.79 -3.23
CA ILE A 167 -3.94 -2.24 -2.68
C ILE A 167 -5.07 -2.77 -3.54
N TYR A 168 -5.72 -3.83 -3.06
CA TYR A 168 -6.80 -4.48 -3.78
C TYR A 168 -8.08 -3.63 -3.77
N THR A 169 -8.80 -3.66 -4.89
CA THR A 169 -9.96 -2.81 -5.15
C THR A 169 -11.15 -3.65 -5.61
N PRO A 170 -12.41 -3.21 -5.33
CA PRO A 170 -13.59 -3.72 -6.03
C PRO A 170 -13.44 -3.56 -7.55
N ARG A 171 -13.98 -4.51 -8.33
CA ARG A 171 -13.76 -4.57 -9.80
C ARG A 171 -14.32 -3.37 -10.56
N ASP A 172 -15.33 -2.74 -10.00
CA ASP A 172 -16.02 -1.56 -10.53
C ASP A 172 -15.35 -0.24 -10.08
N LEU A 173 -14.40 -0.30 -9.13
CA LEU A 173 -13.68 0.85 -8.63
C LEU A 173 -12.41 1.11 -9.45
N ILE A 174 -12.57 1.85 -10.56
CA ILE A 174 -11.48 2.05 -11.53
C ILE A 174 -10.64 3.32 -11.33
N GLY A 175 -11.01 4.20 -10.41
CA GLY A 175 -10.31 5.46 -10.16
C GLY A 175 -10.97 6.69 -10.82
N PRO A 176 -10.25 7.82 -10.92
CA PRO A 176 -8.82 7.95 -10.66
C PRO A 176 -8.48 7.80 -9.17
N PHE A 177 -7.32 7.21 -8.88
CA PHE A 177 -6.74 7.10 -7.56
C PHE A 177 -5.57 8.06 -7.40
N GLN A 178 -5.59 8.89 -6.36
CA GLN A 178 -4.39 9.55 -5.86
C GLN A 178 -3.64 8.54 -4.97
N VAL A 179 -2.46 8.13 -5.42
CA VAL A 179 -1.63 7.13 -4.76
C VAL A 179 -0.40 7.81 -4.18
N GLU A 180 -0.14 7.62 -2.90
CA GLU A 180 0.96 8.29 -2.19
C GLU A 180 1.58 7.42 -1.10
N ILE A 181 2.88 7.61 -0.87
CA ILE A 181 3.54 7.11 0.34
C ILE A 181 3.08 7.97 1.51
N VAL A 182 2.62 7.32 2.58
CA VAL A 182 2.05 8.01 3.75
C VAL A 182 2.82 7.76 5.03
N ALA A 183 3.60 6.68 5.10
CA ALA A 183 4.46 6.40 6.25
C ALA A 183 5.55 5.38 5.92
N VAL A 184 6.60 5.38 6.73
CA VAL A 184 7.60 4.30 6.79
C VAL A 184 7.50 3.67 8.17
N ASN A 185 7.23 2.37 8.23
CA ASN A 185 7.13 1.66 9.50
C ASN A 185 8.52 1.33 10.06
N CYS A 186 8.61 1.16 11.38
CA CYS A 186 9.88 0.92 12.08
C CYS A 186 10.58 -0.39 11.75
N SER A 187 9.87 -1.33 11.14
CA SER A 187 10.42 -2.58 10.59
C SER A 187 11.01 -2.43 9.19
N SER A 188 10.97 -1.22 8.62
CA SER A 188 11.59 -0.89 7.33
C SER A 188 13.10 -0.91 7.43
N ASN A 189 13.77 -1.33 6.36
CA ASN A 189 15.21 -1.20 6.20
C ASN A 189 15.71 0.27 6.13
N LEU A 190 14.82 1.26 5.98
CA LEU A 190 15.18 2.69 6.12
C LEU A 190 15.06 3.22 7.56
N SER A 191 14.44 2.46 8.46
CA SER A 191 14.11 2.94 9.80
C SER A 191 15.14 2.47 10.84
N LYS A 192 15.37 3.31 11.85
CA LYS A 192 16.13 2.95 13.04
C LYS A 192 15.38 3.37 14.30
N ILE A 193 15.41 2.48 15.29
CA ILE A 193 14.98 2.79 16.66
C ILE A 193 16.18 3.41 17.39
N LEU A 194 16.01 4.66 17.83
CA LEU A 194 17.00 5.40 18.62
C LEU A 194 17.05 4.89 20.06
N SER A 195 18.08 5.30 20.81
CA SER A 195 18.25 4.91 22.21
C SER A 195 17.12 5.38 23.14
N ASP A 196 16.39 6.42 22.74
CA ASP A 196 15.22 6.94 23.45
C ASP A 196 13.91 6.23 23.05
N GLY A 197 13.99 5.20 22.20
CA GLY A 197 12.85 4.41 21.73
C GLY A 197 12.10 5.04 20.55
N ARG A 198 12.47 6.24 20.09
CA ARG A 198 11.85 6.83 18.90
C ARG A 198 12.29 6.10 17.63
N CYS A 199 11.36 6.02 16.69
CA CYS A 199 11.58 5.44 15.38
C CYS A 199 11.70 6.56 14.35
N VAL A 200 12.80 6.56 13.60
CA VAL A 200 13.11 7.58 12.60
C VAL A 200 13.55 6.94 11.31
N VAL A 201 13.16 7.53 10.17
CA VAL A 201 13.78 7.26 8.88
C VAL A 201 15.15 7.93 8.88
N GLN A 202 16.22 7.17 8.69
CA GLN A 202 17.58 7.72 8.73
C GLN A 202 18.13 7.91 7.35
N ASP A 203 18.62 9.11 7.04
CA ASP A 203 19.44 9.36 5.85
C ASP A 203 18.75 9.02 4.52
N TYR A 204 17.43 9.14 4.45
CA TYR A 204 16.67 9.00 3.20
C TYR A 204 15.59 10.06 3.08
N PHE A 205 15.29 10.47 1.85
CA PHE A 205 14.15 11.33 1.52
C PHE A 205 13.45 10.82 0.25
N PRO A 206 12.12 11.02 0.14
CA PRO A 206 11.37 10.56 -1.01
C PRO A 206 11.66 11.39 -2.26
N VAL A 207 11.93 10.73 -3.39
CA VAL A 207 12.11 11.32 -4.72
C VAL A 207 10.80 11.26 -5.51
N THR A 208 10.25 10.05 -5.66
CA THR A 208 8.92 9.83 -6.21
C THR A 208 8.05 9.16 -5.16
N TRP A 209 7.03 9.87 -4.70
CA TRP A 209 6.21 9.41 -3.57
C TRP A 209 4.71 9.57 -3.78
N LYS A 210 4.29 10.16 -4.90
CA LYS A 210 2.87 10.28 -5.25
C LYS A 210 2.66 10.24 -6.76
N THR A 211 1.50 9.74 -7.16
CA THR A 211 1.04 9.69 -8.56
C THR A 211 -0.48 9.63 -8.62
N VAL A 212 -1.04 9.79 -9.82
CA VAL A 212 -2.46 9.55 -10.09
C VAL A 212 -2.58 8.46 -11.15
N VAL A 213 -3.43 7.46 -10.90
CA VAL A 213 -3.61 6.31 -11.79
C VAL A 213 -5.08 5.93 -11.94
N ASP A 214 -5.41 5.34 -13.07
CA ASP A 214 -6.65 4.61 -13.31
C ASP A 214 -6.35 3.11 -13.42
N LEU A 215 -7.32 2.26 -13.09
CA LEU A 215 -7.22 0.82 -13.28
C LEU A 215 -7.85 0.39 -14.62
N PRO A 216 -7.29 -0.63 -15.30
CA PRO A 216 -6.08 -1.38 -14.94
C PRO A 216 -4.80 -0.56 -15.15
N LEU A 217 -3.78 -0.82 -14.32
CA LEU A 217 -2.46 -0.20 -14.51
C LEU A 217 -1.81 -0.72 -15.80
N ALA A 218 -1.20 0.20 -16.56
CA ALA A 218 -0.37 -0.16 -17.70
C ALA A 218 0.98 -0.75 -17.25
N GLU A 219 1.57 -0.16 -16.21
CA GLU A 219 2.83 -0.57 -15.60
C GLU A 219 2.74 -0.41 -14.07
N PRO A 220 3.50 -1.19 -13.28
CA PRO A 220 3.56 -1.02 -11.83
C PRO A 220 4.09 0.37 -11.45
N ILE A 221 3.50 0.96 -10.40
CA ILE A 221 3.94 2.26 -9.88
C ILE A 221 5.38 2.17 -9.37
N GLN A 222 6.19 3.18 -9.69
CA GLN A 222 7.58 3.26 -9.26
C GLN A 222 7.75 4.39 -8.26
N PHE A 223 7.90 4.04 -6.99
CA PHE A 223 8.25 4.98 -5.93
C PHE A 223 9.70 4.84 -5.52
N LYS A 224 10.35 5.96 -5.22
CA LYS A 224 11.78 6.03 -4.99
C LYS A 224 12.14 6.88 -3.79
N TYR A 225 13.10 6.38 -3.02
CA TYR A 225 13.85 7.15 -2.05
C TYR A 225 15.27 7.39 -2.54
N GLU A 226 15.90 8.47 -2.10
CA GLU A 226 17.32 8.72 -2.29
C GLU A 226 18.03 8.73 -0.94
N GLN A 227 19.19 8.09 -0.88
CA GLN A 227 20.04 8.15 0.30
C GLN A 227 20.67 9.54 0.39
N ALA A 228 20.59 10.15 1.57
CA ALA A 228 21.16 11.45 1.84
C ALA A 228 22.68 11.42 1.72
N ALA A 229 23.22 12.43 1.05
CA ALA A 229 24.66 12.68 1.02
C ALA A 229 25.12 13.26 2.38
N MET A 230 24.27 14.02 3.05
CA MET A 230 24.53 14.55 4.39
C MET A 230 23.22 14.79 5.16
N SER A 231 23.36 15.05 6.46
CA SER A 231 22.27 15.50 7.31
C SER A 231 22.48 16.96 7.69
N LEU A 232 21.63 17.85 7.18
CA LEU A 232 21.67 19.26 7.52
C LEU A 232 21.05 19.49 8.88
N GLU A 233 21.86 19.93 9.83
CA GLU A 233 21.41 20.32 11.16
C GLU A 233 21.22 21.84 11.24
N GLY A 234 20.19 22.25 11.98
CA GLY A 234 19.95 23.66 12.19
C GLY A 234 18.92 23.94 13.28
N LYS A 235 18.61 25.22 13.44
CA LYS A 235 17.63 25.69 14.42
C LYS A 235 16.82 26.85 13.86
N VAL A 236 15.50 26.76 14.03
CA VAL A 236 14.62 27.92 13.83
C VAL A 236 14.43 28.62 15.16
N VAL A 237 14.56 29.95 15.15
CA VAL A 237 14.44 30.78 16.36
C VAL A 237 13.48 31.94 16.13
N TYR A 238 12.67 32.27 17.14
CA TYR A 238 11.87 33.49 17.19
C TYR A 238 12.76 34.74 17.29
N GLN A 239 12.17 35.92 17.18
CA GLN A 239 12.87 37.21 17.32
C GLN A 239 13.63 37.35 18.64
N ASP A 240 13.14 36.72 19.72
CA ASP A 240 13.79 36.72 21.04
C ASP A 240 14.95 35.71 21.16
N GLY A 241 15.25 34.97 20.10
CA GLY A 241 16.29 33.94 20.05
C GLY A 241 15.85 32.57 20.60
N ASN A 242 14.64 32.44 21.13
CA ASN A 242 14.12 31.15 21.59
C ASN A 242 13.77 30.24 20.43
N GLY A 243 13.92 28.93 20.63
CA GLY A 243 13.65 27.93 19.59
C GLY A 243 12.18 27.87 19.19
N ALA A 244 11.90 27.91 17.89
CA ALA A 244 10.57 27.88 17.32
C ALA A 244 10.11 26.46 16.94
N SER A 245 9.08 25.98 17.62
CA SER A 245 8.48 24.66 17.38
C SER A 245 7.32 24.72 16.39
N GLN A 246 6.96 23.56 15.83
CA GLN A 246 5.87 23.39 14.85
C GLN A 246 6.10 24.21 13.57
N ILE A 247 7.36 24.42 13.20
CA ILE A 247 7.74 25.08 11.96
C ILE A 247 8.11 23.99 10.95
N LEU A 248 7.48 24.02 9.78
CA LEU A 248 7.86 23.16 8.66
C LEU A 248 9.11 23.74 8.01
N ILE A 249 10.18 22.96 7.98
CA ILE A 249 11.37 23.24 7.18
C ILE A 249 11.24 22.43 5.91
N LYS A 250 11.31 23.12 4.78
CA LYS A 250 11.21 22.52 3.46
C LYS A 250 12.47 22.85 2.67
N ALA A 251 13.15 21.83 2.20
CA ALA A 251 14.25 21.93 1.26
C ALA A 251 13.80 21.40 -0.10
N THR A 252 13.97 22.18 -1.16
CA THR A 252 13.64 21.78 -2.54
C THR A 252 14.90 21.80 -3.39
N ARG A 253 15.21 20.68 -4.06
CA ARG A 253 16.37 20.57 -4.93
C ARG A 253 16.10 21.20 -6.30
N GLN A 254 16.96 22.10 -6.75
CA GLN A 254 16.72 22.90 -7.96
C GLN A 254 16.69 22.06 -9.26
N SER A 255 17.42 20.94 -9.30
CA SER A 255 17.55 20.14 -10.54
C SER A 255 16.30 19.36 -10.92
N ASP A 256 15.52 18.92 -9.93
CA ASP A 256 14.41 17.98 -10.11
C ASP A 256 13.21 18.24 -9.19
N SER A 257 13.25 19.32 -8.40
CA SER A 257 12.19 19.71 -7.46
C SER A 257 11.87 18.67 -6.38
N VAL A 258 12.81 17.75 -6.10
CA VAL A 258 12.66 16.81 -4.99
C VAL A 258 12.68 17.57 -3.66
N GLU A 259 11.87 17.10 -2.72
CA GLU A 259 11.63 17.77 -1.45
C GLU A 259 12.13 16.92 -0.27
N SER A 260 12.72 17.58 0.72
CA SER A 260 13.02 17.02 2.03
C SER A 260 12.41 17.95 3.08
N GLU A 261 11.62 17.37 3.99
CA GLU A 261 10.77 18.12 4.91
C GLU A 261 10.98 17.67 6.36
N TYR A 262 10.89 18.62 7.29
CA TYR A 262 11.01 18.36 8.73
C TYR A 262 10.16 19.34 9.52
N VAL A 263 9.45 18.87 10.55
CA VAL A 263 8.70 19.77 11.45
C VAL A 263 9.44 19.90 12.77
N THR A 264 9.80 21.12 13.15
CA THR A 264 10.58 21.35 14.36
C THR A 264 9.83 20.94 15.63
N PRO A 265 10.45 20.16 16.54
CA PRO A 265 9.91 19.89 17.86
C PRO A 265 10.05 21.13 18.76
N GLN A 266 9.70 20.96 20.04
CA GLN A 266 10.02 21.96 21.06
C GLN A 266 11.51 22.32 21.02
N GLY A 267 11.82 23.63 21.02
CA GLY A 267 13.21 24.11 20.96
C GLY A 267 13.75 24.33 19.55
N GLY A 268 13.00 24.00 18.50
CA GLY A 268 13.25 24.51 17.14
C GLY A 268 14.40 23.86 16.36
N SER A 269 15.07 22.85 16.91
CA SER A 269 16.13 22.12 16.20
C SER A 269 15.54 21.26 15.08
N PHE A 270 16.20 21.20 13.92
CA PHE A 270 15.83 20.30 12.84
C PHE A 270 17.03 19.53 12.32
N GLN A 271 16.71 18.43 11.65
CA GLN A 271 17.66 17.59 10.94
C GLN A 271 17.04 17.18 9.60
N LEU A 272 17.63 17.63 8.49
CA LEU A 272 17.12 17.38 7.14
C LEU A 272 18.09 16.49 6.36
N PRO A 273 17.68 15.27 5.96
CA PRO A 273 18.47 14.46 5.02
C PRO A 273 18.45 15.13 3.64
N LEU A 274 19.62 15.42 3.08
CA LEU A 274 19.77 16.06 1.77
C LEU A 274 20.77 15.30 0.88
N GLY A 275 20.42 15.15 -0.39
CA GLY A 275 21.27 14.58 -1.43
C GLY A 275 22.22 15.61 -2.05
N LEU A 276 23.00 15.19 -3.04
CA LEU A 276 23.87 16.10 -3.79
C LEU A 276 23.05 17.12 -4.59
N GLY A 277 23.65 18.29 -4.82
CA GLY A 277 23.11 19.38 -5.63
C GLY A 277 22.76 20.64 -4.85
N THR A 278 22.08 21.56 -5.56
CA THR A 278 21.65 22.86 -5.02
C THR A 278 20.27 22.77 -4.41
N TRP A 279 20.13 23.16 -3.15
CA TRP A 279 18.89 23.14 -2.39
C TRP A 279 18.44 24.55 -2.00
N GLU A 280 17.17 24.82 -2.18
CA GLU A 280 16.47 25.98 -1.62
C GLU A 280 15.77 25.58 -0.33
N ILE A 281 16.10 26.23 0.77
CA ILE A 281 15.62 25.90 2.11
C ILE A 281 14.79 27.07 2.63
N VAL A 282 13.57 26.77 3.07
CA VAL A 282 12.64 27.74 3.63
C VAL A 282 11.99 27.18 4.90
N ALA A 283 11.76 28.04 5.88
CA ALA A 283 10.94 27.74 7.04
C ALA A 283 9.53 28.31 6.84
N ILE A 284 8.51 27.51 7.15
CA ILE A 284 7.10 27.80 6.91
C ILE A 284 6.34 27.62 8.22
N ARG A 285 5.60 28.66 8.65
CA ARG A 285 4.55 28.51 9.66
C ARG A 285 3.21 28.63 8.99
N PHE A 286 2.28 27.77 9.38
CA PHE A 286 0.88 27.91 9.02
C PHE A 286 0.15 28.65 10.15
N LEU A 287 -0.56 29.71 9.79
CA LEU A 287 -1.50 30.37 10.67
C LEU A 287 -2.71 29.46 10.95
N GLN A 288 -3.55 29.82 11.92
CA GLN A 288 -4.75 29.05 12.27
C GLN A 288 -5.72 28.88 11.09
N ASP A 289 -5.74 29.84 10.17
CA ASP A 289 -6.56 29.81 8.95
C ASP A 289 -5.90 29.02 7.79
N GLY A 290 -4.73 28.44 8.03
CA GLY A 290 -3.95 27.71 7.03
C GLY A 290 -3.07 28.59 6.15
N THR A 291 -3.07 29.91 6.34
CA THR A 291 -2.21 30.81 5.55
C THR A 291 -0.73 30.51 5.84
N PRO A 292 0.08 30.16 4.83
CA PRO A 292 1.50 29.92 5.02
C PRO A 292 2.25 31.25 5.09
N LEU A 293 3.20 31.32 6.02
CA LEU A 293 4.13 32.43 6.15
C LEU A 293 5.56 31.89 6.08
N PHE A 294 6.34 32.45 5.18
CA PHE A 294 7.64 31.95 4.76
C PHE A 294 8.77 32.79 5.38
N SER A 295 9.91 32.16 5.66
CA SER A 295 11.16 32.86 5.92
C SER A 295 11.82 33.32 4.61
N GLU A 296 12.92 34.06 4.72
CA GLU A 296 13.86 34.17 3.60
C GLU A 296 14.33 32.79 3.14
N THR A 297 14.46 32.62 1.82
CA THR A 297 15.06 31.43 1.21
C THR A 297 16.56 31.41 1.46
N ARG A 298 17.10 30.25 1.85
CA ARG A 298 18.53 29.98 1.92
C ARG A 298 18.90 29.00 0.81
N ILE A 299 20.03 29.24 0.15
CA ILE A 299 20.55 28.35 -0.89
C ILE A 299 21.76 27.62 -0.33
N LEU A 300 21.77 26.29 -0.46
CA LEU A 300 22.87 25.43 -0.01
C LEU A 300 23.29 24.51 -1.14
N GLU A 301 24.59 24.51 -1.46
CA GLU A 301 25.19 23.57 -2.40
C GLU A 301 25.84 22.40 -1.65
N ILE A 302 25.46 21.16 -2.01
CA ILE A 302 26.04 19.93 -1.47
C ILE A 302 26.81 19.24 -2.59
N SER A 303 28.14 19.35 -2.52
CA SER A 303 29.05 18.90 -3.58
C SER A 303 29.64 17.52 -3.33
N SER A 304 29.62 17.03 -2.08
CA SER A 304 30.14 15.72 -1.72
C SER A 304 29.40 15.10 -0.52
N PRO A 305 29.37 13.76 -0.40
CA PRO A 305 28.84 13.10 0.78
C PRO A 305 29.63 13.44 2.04
N GLY A 306 28.94 13.64 3.15
CA GLY A 306 29.52 14.00 4.44
C GLY A 306 30.08 15.42 4.50
N GLN A 307 29.76 16.29 3.53
CA GLN A 307 30.14 17.69 3.56
C GLN A 307 29.76 18.31 4.91
N VAL A 308 30.76 18.82 5.65
CA VAL A 308 30.51 19.51 6.91
C VAL A 308 29.98 20.90 6.58
N VAL A 309 28.77 21.19 7.03
CA VAL A 309 28.12 22.49 6.90
C VAL A 309 27.92 23.04 8.30
N GLU A 310 28.17 24.34 8.49
CA GLU A 310 27.85 25.00 9.75
C GLU A 310 26.35 24.91 10.05
N PRO A 311 25.94 24.73 11.31
CA PRO A 311 24.52 24.68 11.67
C PRO A 311 23.77 25.91 11.15
N ILE A 312 22.67 25.68 10.43
CA ILE A 312 21.90 26.78 9.86
C ILE A 312 20.93 27.33 10.90
N ILE A 313 21.03 28.63 11.17
CA ILE A 313 20.02 29.36 11.94
C ILE A 313 19.10 30.08 10.96
N ILE A 314 17.82 29.73 10.99
CA ILE A 314 16.79 30.42 10.21
C ILE A 314 16.03 31.35 11.17
N PRO A 315 16.30 32.67 11.14
CA PRO A 315 15.57 33.62 11.95
C PRO A 315 14.13 33.68 11.46
N TYR A 316 13.21 33.46 12.38
CA TYR A 316 11.79 33.50 12.15
C TYR A 316 11.26 34.87 12.62
N THR A 317 11.57 35.90 11.82
CA THR A 317 11.35 37.31 12.19
C THR A 317 10.09 37.92 11.59
N GLU A 318 9.59 37.40 10.47
CA GLU A 318 8.53 38.06 9.68
C GLU A 318 7.11 37.80 10.17
N ILE A 319 6.96 37.01 11.23
CA ILE A 319 5.66 36.47 11.61
C ILE A 319 5.38 36.88 13.04
N ILE A 320 4.55 37.91 13.10
CA ILE A 320 4.22 38.77 14.23
C ILE A 320 3.93 37.96 15.50
N GLU A 321 4.32 38.58 16.61
CA GLU A 321 4.27 38.22 18.04
C GLU A 321 3.33 37.06 18.45
N ARG A 322 3.83 36.29 19.42
CA ARG A 322 3.16 35.20 20.13
C ARG A 322 1.67 35.40 20.41
#